data_AF-A0A0A2LUW6-F1
#
_entry.id   AF-A0A0A2LUW6-F1
#
_cell.length_a   1.000
_cell.length_b   1.000
_cell.length_c   1.000
_cell.angle_alpha   90.00
_cell.angle_beta   90.00
_cell.angle_gamma   90.00
#
_symmetry.space_group_name_H-M   'P 1'
#
loop_
_entity.id
_entity.type
_entity.pdbx_description
1 polymer ?
#
loop_
_entity_poly.entity_id
_entity_poly.type
_entity_poly.pdbx_seq_one_letter_code
_entity_poly.pdbx_strand_id
1 'polypeptide(L)'
;MSCKSGKDAGTLDSVIGIAHSNKTGAILCSDSEKVYRIAGLRRWDTIYEGKKVKLKGNFRFVDAEAIHRKNSANVSSPVLKNLAYQGYPQFYSVTNATWELYTPD
;
A
#
# COMPACT_ATOMS: atom_id res chain seq x y z
N MET A 1 33.34 -4.65 -6.25
CA MET A 1 32.77 -3.33 -5.89
C MET A 1 31.35 -3.55 -5.42
N SER A 2 31.12 -3.38 -4.11
CA SER A 2 29.85 -3.70 -3.44
C SER A 2 28.99 -2.44 -3.35
N CYS A 3 27.87 -2.42 -4.08
CA CYS A 3 26.91 -1.32 -4.04
C CYS A 3 25.93 -1.53 -2.88
N LYS A 4 26.33 -0.96 -1.74
CA LYS A 4 25.53 -0.34 -0.66
C LYS A 4 24.06 -0.73 -0.55
N SER A 5 23.78 -1.48 0.53
CA SER A 5 22.65 -1.31 1.47
C SER A 5 21.42 -0.61 0.88
N GLY A 6 20.53 -1.42 0.29
CA GLY A 6 19.15 -1.01 0.09
C GLY A 6 18.59 -0.64 1.45
N LYS A 7 18.07 0.58 1.58
CA LYS A 7 17.34 1.04 2.74
C LYS A 7 16.24 0.01 3.03
N ASP A 8 16.46 -0.83 4.03
CA ASP A 8 15.38 -1.42 4.80
C ASP A 8 14.67 -0.24 5.44
N ALA A 9 13.68 0.31 4.73
CA ALA A 9 12.67 1.15 5.35
C ALA A 9 12.08 0.26 6.43
N GLY A 10 12.47 0.52 7.69
CA GLY A 10 12.31 -0.38 8.82
C GLY A 10 11.01 -1.16 8.74
N THR A 11 11.11 -2.48 8.89
CA THR A 11 9.99 -3.41 8.87
C THR A 11 8.89 -2.83 9.75
N LEU A 12 7.87 -2.23 9.12
CA LEU A 12 6.70 -1.76 9.85
C LEU A 12 6.01 -3.05 10.31
N ASP A 13 6.15 -3.42 11.58
CA ASP A 13 5.50 -4.63 12.09
C ASP A 13 3.97 -4.51 12.04
N SER A 14 3.48 -3.27 12.16
CA SER A 14 2.08 -2.92 11.93
C SER A 14 1.92 -1.45 11.57
N VAL A 15 0.82 -1.12 10.89
CA VAL A 15 0.36 0.25 10.68
C VAL A 15 -1.10 0.37 11.06
N ILE A 16 -1.48 1.51 11.62
CA ILE A 16 -2.88 1.84 11.88
C ILE A 16 -3.32 2.89 10.87
N GLY A 17 -4.51 2.70 10.30
CA GLY A 17 -5.09 3.63 9.35
C GLY A 17 -6.57 3.36 9.12
N ILE A 18 -7.18 4.12 8.22
CA ILE A 18 -8.58 3.95 7.84
C ILE A 18 -8.64 3.08 6.59
N ALA A 19 -9.46 2.03 6.64
CA ALA A 19 -9.68 1.12 5.51
C ALA A 19 -10.61 1.75 4.48
N HIS A 20 -10.16 1.79 3.23
CA HIS A 20 -10.94 2.29 2.10
C HIS A 20 -10.82 1.34 0.91
N SER A 21 -11.90 1.25 0.15
CA SER A 21 -11.90 0.53 -1.12
C SER A 21 -12.12 1.48 -2.28
N ASN A 22 -11.30 1.34 -3.32
CA ASN A 22 -11.48 2.11 -4.56
C ASN A 22 -11.22 1.23 -5.79
N LYS A 23 -11.18 1.83 -6.98
CA LYS A 23 -10.96 1.13 -8.25
C LYS A 23 -9.62 0.36 -8.32
N THR A 24 -8.66 0.69 -7.46
CA THR A 24 -7.31 0.07 -7.43
C THR A 24 -7.18 -1.09 -6.44
N GLY A 25 -8.21 -1.31 -5.62
CA GLY A 25 -8.29 -2.38 -4.65
C GLY A 25 -8.63 -1.87 -3.24
N ALA A 26 -8.38 -2.75 -2.27
CA ALA A 26 -8.40 -2.38 -0.86
C ALA A 26 -7.10 -1.63 -0.50
N ILE A 27 -7.26 -0.46 0.12
CA ILE A 27 -6.17 0.36 0.62
C ILE A 27 -6.41 0.74 2.08
N LEU A 28 -5.34 1.02 2.81
CA LEU A 28 -5.37 1.65 4.12
C LEU A 28 -4.68 3.01 4.02
N CYS A 29 -5.34 4.06 4.50
CA CYS A 29 -4.75 5.40 4.59
C CYS A 29 -4.33 5.63 6.05
N SER A 30 -3.03 5.79 6.31
CA SER A 30 -2.56 6.10 7.67
C SER A 30 -2.71 7.59 8.00
N ASP A 31 -2.64 7.91 9.29
CA ASP A 31 -2.61 9.29 9.79
C ASP A 31 -1.38 10.07 9.30
N SER A 32 -0.35 9.38 8.80
CA SER A 32 0.85 9.96 8.17
C SER A 32 0.74 10.18 6.66
N GLU A 33 -0.50 10.18 6.13
CA GLU A 33 -0.83 10.33 4.70
C GLU A 33 -0.21 9.25 3.78
N LYS A 34 0.30 8.16 4.35
CA LYS A 34 0.84 7.03 3.59
C LYS A 34 -0.28 6.09 3.20
N VAL A 35 -0.17 5.57 1.99
CA VAL A 35 -1.14 4.61 1.44
C VAL A 35 -0.55 3.22 1.42
N TYR A 36 -1.33 2.26 1.92
CA TYR A 36 -0.95 0.85 2.00
C TYR A 36 -1.95 0.03 1.19
N ARG A 37 -1.53 -0.47 0.05
CA ARG A 37 -2.36 -1.29 -0.84
C ARG A 37 -2.20 -2.76 -0.47
N ILE A 38 -3.31 -3.44 -0.22
CA ILE A 38 -3.31 -4.86 0.13
C ILE A 38 -3.25 -5.68 -1.17
N ALA A 39 -2.16 -6.40 -1.38
CA ALA A 39 -1.94 -7.17 -2.59
C ALA A 39 -2.95 -8.33 -2.68
N GLY A 40 -3.66 -8.41 -3.80
CA GLY A 40 -4.65 -9.46 -4.06
C GLY A 40 -6.06 -9.15 -3.52
N LEU A 41 -6.21 -8.19 -2.60
CA LEU A 41 -7.50 -7.82 -2.04
C LEU A 41 -8.17 -6.72 -2.89
N ARG A 42 -9.35 -7.03 -3.44
CA ARG A 42 -10.09 -6.09 -4.30
C ARG A 42 -10.91 -5.07 -3.53
N ARG A 43 -11.43 -5.45 -2.36
CA ARG A 43 -12.29 -4.62 -1.52
C ARG A 43 -12.16 -5.09 -0.07
N TRP A 44 -12.28 -4.19 0.88
CA TRP A 44 -12.47 -4.55 2.28
C TRP A 44 -13.87 -5.12 2.50
N ASP A 45 -13.99 -6.00 3.49
CA ASP A 45 -15.29 -6.37 4.02
C ASP A 45 -15.95 -5.17 4.68
N THR A 46 -17.30 -5.15 4.66
CA THR A 46 -18.11 -4.04 5.18
C THR A 46 -17.86 -3.71 6.64
N ILE A 47 -17.43 -4.70 7.43
CA ILE A 47 -17.08 -4.51 8.84
C ILE A 47 -15.81 -3.65 9.04
N TYR A 48 -14.92 -3.62 8.04
CA TYR A 48 -13.66 -2.87 8.08
C TYR A 48 -13.75 -1.55 7.31
N GLU A 49 -14.53 -1.49 6.22
CA GLU A 49 -14.65 -0.30 5.37
C GLU A 49 -15.01 0.96 6.18
N GLY A 50 -14.21 2.02 6.05
CA GLY A 50 -14.36 3.28 6.77
C GLY A 50 -13.99 3.23 8.26
N LYS A 51 -13.48 2.10 8.76
CA LYS A 51 -13.05 1.93 10.15
C LYS A 51 -11.53 2.04 10.30
N LYS A 52 -11.10 2.38 11.52
CA LYS A 52 -9.69 2.35 11.89
C LYS A 52 -9.27 0.89 12.10
N VAL A 53 -8.23 0.48 11.41
CA VAL A 53 -7.76 -0.90 11.32
C VAL A 53 -6.26 -0.93 11.56
N LYS A 54 -5.81 -1.91 12.33
CA LYS A 54 -4.39 -2.23 12.48
C LYS A 54 -4.04 -3.31 11.46
N LEU A 55 -3.21 -2.96 10.48
CA LEU A 55 -2.74 -3.79 9.39
C LEU A 55 -1.34 -4.31 9.70
N LYS A 56 -1.11 -5.60 9.49
CA LYS A 56 0.20 -6.28 9.60
C LYS A 56 0.49 -7.02 8.30
N GLY A 57 1.76 -7.27 8.01
CA GLY A 57 2.17 -8.04 6.84
C GLY A 57 3.56 -7.63 6.34
N ASN A 58 3.86 -8.00 5.11
CA ASN A 58 5.13 -7.68 4.47
C ASN A 58 4.97 -6.39 3.66
N PHE A 59 5.55 -5.31 4.16
CA PHE A 59 5.46 -3.99 3.56
C PHE A 59 6.59 -3.77 2.55
N ARG A 60 6.24 -3.48 1.30
CA ARG A 60 7.20 -3.09 0.27
C ARG A 60 6.86 -1.72 -0.26
N PHE A 61 7.78 -0.77 -0.13
CA PHE A 61 7.63 0.54 -0.76
C PHE A 61 7.64 0.42 -2.29
N VAL A 62 6.72 1.12 -2.94
CA VAL A 62 6.55 1.19 -4.39
C VAL A 62 6.43 2.65 -4.79
N ASP A 63 7.35 3.11 -5.62
CA ASP A 63 7.26 4.39 -6.32
C ASP A 63 6.74 4.12 -7.74
N ALA A 64 5.42 4.23 -7.90
CA ALA A 64 4.74 3.98 -9.17
C ALA A 64 5.12 4.99 -10.23
N GLU A 65 5.39 6.24 -9.85
CA GLU A 65 5.80 7.29 -10.77
C GLU A 65 7.21 7.05 -11.31
N ALA A 66 8.17 6.66 -10.45
CA ALA A 66 9.51 6.28 -10.87
C ALA A 66 9.51 5.04 -11.77
N ILE A 67 8.66 4.04 -11.46
CA ILE A 67 8.46 2.87 -12.32
C ILE A 67 7.87 3.28 -13.67
N HIS A 68 6.86 4.15 -13.69
CA HIS A 68 6.25 4.63 -14.92
C HIS A 68 7.24 5.41 -15.80
N ARG A 69 8.05 6.31 -15.21
CA ARG A 69 9.07 7.09 -15.92
C ARG A 69 10.18 6.22 -16.51
N LYS A 70 10.62 5.18 -15.78
CA LYS A 70 11.68 4.27 -16.26
C LYS A 70 11.20 3.25 -17.28
N ASN A 71 9.94 2.84 -17.21
CA ASN A 71 9.37 1.76 -18.02
C ASN A 71 8.22 2.23 -18.92
N SER A 72 8.22 3.48 -19.39
CA SER A 72 7.17 4.04 -20.26
C SER A 72 6.93 3.22 -21.55
N ALA A 73 7.85 2.32 -21.93
CA ALA A 73 7.67 1.32 -22.98
C ALA A 73 7.16 -0.07 -22.53
N ASN A 74 7.15 -0.40 -21.23
CA ASN A 74 6.99 -1.78 -20.71
C ASN A 74 6.13 -1.94 -19.44
N VAL A 75 5.47 -0.90 -18.90
CA VAL A 75 4.57 -1.10 -17.74
C VAL A 75 3.26 -1.77 -18.18
N SER A 76 3.25 -3.11 -18.10
CA SER A 76 2.11 -3.98 -18.39
C SER A 76 1.14 -4.17 -17.21
N SER A 77 1.33 -3.49 -16.07
CA SER A 77 0.46 -3.61 -14.90
C SER A 77 -0.56 -2.47 -14.81
N PRO A 78 -1.86 -2.72 -15.11
CA PRO A 78 -2.92 -1.71 -15.02
C PRO A 78 -3.06 -1.12 -13.61
N VAL A 79 -2.70 -1.90 -12.57
CA VAL A 79 -2.80 -1.50 -11.17
C VAL A 79 -1.84 -0.36 -10.84
N LEU A 80 -0.57 -0.49 -11.26
CA LEU A 80 0.45 0.55 -11.01
C LEU A 80 0.11 1.84 -11.74
N LYS A 81 -0.37 1.72 -12.98
CA LYS A 81 -0.85 2.85 -13.78
C LYS A 81 -2.00 3.57 -13.07
N ASN A 82 -3.03 2.82 -12.66
CA ASN A 82 -4.21 3.40 -12.02
C ASN A 82 -3.90 4.05 -10.66
N LEU A 83 -3.00 3.49 -9.85
CA LEU A 83 -2.60 4.09 -8.57
C LEU A 83 -1.86 5.42 -8.75
N ALA A 84 -0.91 5.49 -9.69
CA ALA A 84 -0.21 6.74 -10.00
C ALA A 84 -1.18 7.84 -10.49
N TYR A 85 -2.11 7.49 -11.39
CA TYR A 85 -3.11 8.45 -11.90
C TYR A 85 -4.17 8.85 -10.86
N GLN A 86 -4.43 8.02 -9.85
CA GLN A 86 -5.37 8.33 -8.76
C GLN A 86 -4.74 9.11 -7.61
N GLY A 87 -3.52 9.63 -7.79
CA GLY A 87 -2.86 10.48 -6.80
C GLY A 87 -2.04 9.73 -5.75
N TYR A 88 -1.73 8.44 -5.99
CA TYR A 88 -0.85 7.64 -5.13
C TYR A 88 0.45 7.28 -5.86
N PRO A 89 1.32 8.27 -6.17
CA PRO A 89 2.59 8.02 -6.87
C PRO A 89 3.56 7.17 -6.04
N GLN A 90 3.42 7.21 -4.71
CA GLN A 90 4.21 6.44 -3.75
C GLN A 90 3.27 5.75 -2.77
N PHE A 91 3.42 4.43 -2.61
CA PHE A 91 2.60 3.64 -1.69
C PHE A 91 3.38 2.42 -1.19
N TYR A 92 2.85 1.74 -0.18
CA TYR A 92 3.35 0.44 0.26
C TYR A 92 2.44 -0.66 -0.27
N SER A 93 3.00 -1.61 -1.02
CA SER A 93 2.31 -2.87 -1.33
C SER A 93 2.48 -3.81 -0.14
N VAL A 94 1.38 -4.32 0.39
CA VAL A 94 1.37 -5.23 1.55
C VAL A 94 1.00 -6.63 1.09
N THR A 95 1.89 -7.60 1.26
CA THR A 95 1.62 -9.03 1.02
C THR A 95 1.51 -9.78 2.34
N ASN A 96 0.88 -10.96 2.32
CA ASN A 96 0.59 -11.75 3.53
C ASN A 96 -0.08 -10.90 4.63
N ALA A 97 -1.01 -10.04 4.20
CA ALA A 97 -1.63 -9.06 5.05
C ALA A 97 -2.62 -9.71 6.02
N THR A 98 -2.59 -9.29 7.28
CA THR A 98 -3.61 -9.56 8.29
C THR A 98 -4.05 -8.26 8.94
N TRP A 99 -5.28 -8.21 9.45
CA TRP A 99 -5.83 -6.97 9.98
C TRP A 99 -6.87 -7.19 11.09
N GLU A 100 -6.99 -6.21 11.97
CA GLU A 100 -7.92 -6.19 13.10
C GLU A 100 -8.53 -4.79 13.27
N LEU A 101 -9.78 -4.71 13.75
CA LEU A 101 -10.38 -3.43 14.12
C LEU A 101 -9.55 -2.80 15.23
N TYR A 102 -9.22 -1.51 15.07
CA TYR A 102 -8.46 -0.77 16.06
C TYR A 102 -9.41 0.09 16.90
N THR A 103 -9.61 -0.32 18.14
CA THR A 103 -10.26 0.48 19.19
C THR A 103 -9.15 1.10 20.05
N PRO A 104 -8.99 2.43 20.07
CA PRO A 104 -8.11 3.05 21.04
C PRO A 104 -8.70 2.82 22.45
N ASP A 105 -7.88 2.32 23.36
CA ASP A 105 -8.18 2.25 24.80
C ASP A 105 -8.29 3.65 25.42
#